data_AF-A0A7S1RHA3-F1
#
_entry.id   AF-A0A7S1RHA3-F1
#
_cell.length_a   1.000
_cell.length_b   1.000
_cell.length_c   1.000
_cell.angle_alpha   90.00
_cell.angle_beta   90.00
_cell.angle_gamma   90.00
#
_symmetry.space_group_name_H-M   'P 1'
#
loop_
_entity.id
_entity.type
_entity.pdbx_description
1 polymer ?
#
loop_
_entity_poly.entity_id
_entity_poly.type
_entity_poly.pdbx_seq_one_letter_code
_entity_poly.pdbx_strand_id
1 'polypeptide(L)'
;ASPQTGTVAADCTGGVPVGQRGAAAAQELAPTGSDKDEPGPKAEPVAFDEHGRPTIVRWVDPETGAGRTVVKSEDGSQRSFGDGTIASLVSAKKEEAAKWASALTKDLTSLQLRGLQHELGQRLIQISQLYTSRHDELKKISDQLNFEFFGLDSGTATARDLDNAYRKLAKRMHPDKNGGTEEAKIKFQQMKERYEDLKVKPGGPPTEEAEQAQEGAAETPKEKGAKGQDKGAEGGGASPEEEGEASAKATEEAEDGEREHSEEEGKAKKQAGSGYDPSDKKSMAKMVSKYAKQLRDMSSRMEVLMKELKKARTYTQRQ
;
A
#
# COMPACT_ATOMS: atom_id res chain seq x y z
N ALA A 1 75.46 19.01 -1.50
CA ALA A 1 76.32 18.09 -0.75
C ALA A 1 75.52 16.84 -0.40
N SER A 2 75.74 15.73 -1.12
CA SER A 2 75.73 14.38 -0.52
C SER A 2 76.95 14.28 0.43
N PRO A 3 77.16 13.22 1.27
CA PRO A 3 77.02 11.79 0.97
C PRO A 3 76.39 10.93 2.12
N GLN A 4 75.69 9.81 1.81
CA GLN A 4 76.13 8.39 1.89
C GLN A 4 76.00 7.77 3.31
N THR A 5 75.82 6.47 3.58
CA THR A 5 75.58 5.18 2.87
C THR A 5 75.51 4.12 3.98
N GLY A 6 74.85 2.98 3.75
CA GLY A 6 74.93 1.83 4.66
C GLY A 6 74.15 0.59 4.25
N THR A 7 74.42 0.08 3.06
CA THR A 7 74.07 -1.25 2.52
C THR A 7 74.86 -2.36 3.24
N VAL A 8 74.31 -3.58 3.46
CA VAL A 8 74.89 -4.90 3.05
C VAL A 8 73.85 -6.05 3.07
N ALA A 9 73.75 -6.75 1.93
CA ALA A 9 73.45 -8.16 1.53
C ALA A 9 72.64 -9.12 2.45
N ALA A 10 71.69 -9.95 1.99
CA ALA A 10 71.54 -10.84 0.81
C ALA A 10 72.20 -12.24 0.94
N ASP A 11 71.38 -13.31 0.90
CA ASP A 11 71.59 -14.58 0.17
C ASP A 11 70.28 -15.41 0.22
N CYS A 12 69.53 -15.62 -0.88
CA CYS A 12 69.62 -16.69 -1.91
C CYS A 12 69.57 -18.12 -1.32
N THR A 13 68.52 -18.94 -1.55
CA THR A 13 68.29 -19.83 -2.71
C THR A 13 67.20 -20.84 -2.25
N GLY A 14 66.32 -21.46 -3.03
CA GLY A 14 66.07 -21.49 -4.47
C GLY A 14 64.88 -22.42 -4.80
N GLY A 15 64.48 -22.43 -6.08
CA GLY A 15 64.11 -23.64 -6.82
C GLY A 15 62.74 -24.31 -6.63
N VAL A 16 61.83 -24.04 -7.58
CA VAL A 16 60.61 -24.82 -7.90
C VAL A 16 61.00 -26.17 -8.56
N PRO A 17 60.12 -27.20 -8.58
CA PRO A 17 59.42 -27.46 -9.84
C PRO A 17 57.96 -27.95 -9.74
N VAL A 18 57.29 -27.78 -10.89
CA VAL A 18 55.94 -28.16 -11.33
C VAL A 18 55.71 -29.68 -11.39
N GLY A 19 54.48 -30.16 -11.14
CA GLY A 19 54.09 -31.55 -11.45
C GLY A 19 52.63 -31.97 -11.15
N GLN A 20 51.73 -31.73 -12.12
CA GLN A 20 50.58 -32.54 -12.59
C GLN A 20 49.59 -33.29 -11.65
N ARG A 21 48.29 -33.00 -11.92
CA ARG A 21 47.11 -33.88 -12.12
C ARG A 21 46.84 -35.04 -11.14
N GLY A 22 45.67 -35.01 -10.50
CA GLY A 22 45.02 -36.20 -9.93
C GLY A 22 43.58 -35.92 -9.48
N ALA A 23 42.66 -36.78 -9.91
CA ALA A 23 41.21 -36.70 -9.83
C ALA A 23 40.59 -36.34 -8.46
N ALA A 24 39.52 -35.53 -8.52
CA ALA A 24 38.50 -35.46 -7.49
C ALA A 24 37.77 -36.81 -7.40
N ALA A 25 37.87 -37.46 -6.25
CA ALA A 25 37.10 -38.64 -5.89
C ALA A 25 36.21 -38.30 -4.70
N ALA A 26 34.95 -38.68 -4.82
CA ALA A 26 33.87 -38.53 -3.87
C ALA A 26 34.27 -39.03 -2.46
N GLN A 27 34.02 -38.23 -1.44
CA GLN A 27 33.87 -38.71 -0.07
C GLN A 27 32.39 -38.62 0.32
N GLU A 28 31.82 -39.81 0.29
CA GLU A 28 30.68 -40.27 1.05
C GLU A 28 30.86 -39.91 2.54
N LEU A 29 29.97 -39.09 3.09
CA LEU A 29 29.81 -38.93 4.53
C LEU A 29 28.41 -39.40 4.91
N ALA A 30 28.35 -40.63 5.40
CA ALA A 30 27.21 -41.17 6.11
C ALA A 30 26.95 -40.36 7.41
N PRO A 31 25.69 -40.26 7.87
CA PRO A 31 25.34 -39.45 9.03
C PRO A 31 25.62 -40.21 10.34
N THR A 32 26.57 -39.72 11.13
CA THR A 32 26.71 -40.14 12.53
C THR A 32 25.76 -39.32 13.38
N GLY A 33 24.74 -39.99 13.93
CA GLY A 33 23.79 -39.40 14.86
C GLY A 33 24.45 -38.95 16.16
N SER A 34 24.07 -37.75 16.59
CA SER A 34 23.94 -37.42 18.00
C SER A 34 22.80 -36.40 18.09
N ASP A 35 21.60 -36.91 18.42
CA ASP A 35 20.46 -36.11 18.84
C ASP A 35 20.89 -35.23 20.01
N LYS A 36 21.01 -33.94 19.73
CA LYS A 36 20.83 -32.89 20.72
C LYS A 36 19.51 -32.24 20.37
N ASP A 37 18.51 -32.47 21.21
CA ASP A 37 17.27 -31.72 21.29
C ASP A 37 17.57 -30.24 21.62
N GLU A 38 18.10 -29.49 20.65
CA GLU A 38 17.78 -28.08 20.55
C GLU A 38 16.44 -27.99 19.84
N PRO A 39 15.47 -27.20 20.32
CA PRO A 39 14.24 -26.94 19.57
C PRO A 39 14.64 -26.10 18.36
N GLY A 40 15.10 -26.77 17.30
CA GLY A 40 15.22 -26.20 15.99
C GLY A 40 13.89 -25.53 15.61
N PRO A 41 13.92 -24.50 14.74
CA PRO A 41 12.75 -23.70 14.42
C PRO A 41 11.54 -24.60 14.18
N LYS A 42 10.44 -24.41 14.92
CA LYS A 42 9.28 -25.30 14.89
C LYS A 42 8.76 -25.39 13.45
N ALA A 43 9.00 -26.54 12.84
CA ALA A 43 8.62 -26.79 11.47
C ALA A 43 7.12 -27.11 11.43
N GLU A 44 6.33 -26.27 10.77
CA GLU A 44 4.89 -26.44 10.62
C GLU A 44 4.60 -27.32 9.40
N PRO A 45 3.99 -28.51 9.57
CA PRO A 45 3.60 -29.33 8.44
C PRO A 45 2.38 -28.72 7.74
N VAL A 46 2.50 -28.52 6.42
CA VAL A 46 1.47 -27.89 5.57
C VAL A 46 0.71 -28.92 4.75
N ALA A 47 1.37 -30.01 4.37
CA ALA A 47 0.75 -31.13 3.65
C ALA A 47 1.45 -32.43 4.00
N PHE A 48 0.73 -33.55 3.85
CA PHE A 48 1.19 -34.90 4.14
C PHE A 48 1.03 -35.80 2.92
N ASP A 49 1.80 -36.87 2.84
CA ASP A 49 1.61 -37.97 1.89
C ASP A 49 0.52 -38.94 2.39
N GLU A 50 0.23 -39.97 1.59
CA GLU A 50 -0.73 -41.04 1.91
C GLU A 50 -0.34 -41.86 3.15
N HIS A 51 0.92 -41.77 3.59
CA HIS A 51 1.44 -42.47 4.75
C HIS A 51 1.53 -41.55 5.99
N GLY A 52 0.99 -40.33 5.91
CA GLY A 52 0.98 -39.36 7.00
C GLY A 52 2.32 -38.67 7.24
N ARG A 53 3.28 -38.77 6.32
CA ARG A 53 4.58 -38.09 6.40
C ARG A 53 4.49 -36.70 5.75
N PRO A 54 5.10 -35.66 6.34
CA PRO A 54 4.95 -34.30 5.82
C PRO A 54 5.70 -34.12 4.49
N THR A 55 4.98 -33.69 3.47
CA THR A 55 5.47 -33.43 2.10
C THR A 55 5.74 -31.95 1.86
N ILE A 56 5.04 -31.06 2.57
CA ILE A 56 5.30 -29.63 2.59
C ILE A 56 5.48 -29.21 4.04
N VAL A 57 6.57 -28.51 4.34
CA VAL A 57 6.89 -28.04 5.68
C VAL A 57 7.32 -26.60 5.61
N ARG A 58 6.78 -25.75 6.48
CA ARG A 58 7.18 -24.35 6.60
C ARG A 58 7.98 -24.14 7.86
N TRP A 59 9.08 -23.41 7.72
CA TRP A 59 9.96 -23.02 8.82
C TRP A 59 9.88 -21.50 8.97
N VAL A 60 9.88 -21.02 10.21
CA VAL A 60 10.03 -19.60 10.52
C VAL A 60 11.19 -19.47 11.48
N ASP A 61 12.17 -18.67 11.08
CA ASP A 61 13.25 -18.28 11.97
C ASP A 61 12.68 -17.40 13.10
N PRO A 62 12.84 -17.79 14.38
CA PRO A 62 12.30 -17.03 15.51
C PRO A 62 12.99 -15.68 15.72
N GLU A 63 14.24 -15.52 15.28
CA GLU A 63 15.01 -14.29 15.46
C GLU A 63 14.71 -13.30 14.34
N THR A 64 14.73 -13.77 13.09
CA THR A 64 14.56 -12.91 11.92
C THR A 64 13.12 -12.83 11.41
N GLY A 65 12.26 -13.78 11.80
CA GLY A 65 10.93 -13.96 11.24
C GLY A 65 10.92 -14.49 9.80
N ALA A 66 12.09 -14.84 9.24
CA ALA A 66 12.23 -15.29 7.87
C ALA A 66 11.54 -16.65 7.68
N GLY A 67 10.59 -16.69 6.74
CA GLY A 67 9.85 -17.90 6.39
C GLY A 67 10.51 -18.69 5.26
N ARG A 68 10.55 -20.01 5.38
CA ARG A 68 10.92 -20.90 4.26
C ARG A 68 10.00 -22.10 4.18
N THR A 69 9.32 -22.25 3.05
CA THR A 69 8.54 -23.45 2.73
C THR A 69 9.39 -24.44 1.95
N VAL A 70 9.50 -25.67 2.42
CA VAL A 70 10.24 -26.77 1.78
C VAL A 70 9.25 -27.82 1.32
N VAL A 71 9.37 -28.22 0.07
CA VAL A 71 8.59 -29.29 -0.56
C VAL A 71 9.51 -30.48 -0.80
N LYS A 72 9.11 -31.65 -0.29
CA LYS A 72 9.78 -32.94 -0.52
C LYS A 72 9.00 -33.70 -1.58
N SER A 73 9.69 -34.05 -2.66
CA SER A 73 9.16 -34.90 -3.73
C SER A 73 9.29 -36.38 -3.35
N GLU A 74 8.56 -37.25 -4.05
CA GLU A 74 8.62 -38.71 -3.87
C GLU A 74 9.98 -39.33 -4.22
N ASP A 75 10.71 -38.72 -5.16
CA ASP A 75 12.07 -39.11 -5.56
C ASP A 75 13.16 -38.69 -4.55
N GLY A 76 12.76 -38.11 -3.41
CA GLY A 76 13.66 -37.59 -2.39
C GLY A 76 14.24 -36.20 -2.69
N SER A 77 13.98 -35.64 -3.88
CA SER A 77 14.38 -34.27 -4.21
C SER A 77 13.63 -33.25 -3.34
N GLN A 78 14.27 -32.12 -3.07
CA GLN A 78 13.67 -31.04 -2.29
C GLN A 78 13.74 -29.72 -3.03
N ARG A 79 12.67 -28.92 -2.91
CA ARG A 79 12.62 -27.54 -3.40
C ARG A 79 12.21 -26.62 -2.27
N SER A 80 12.94 -25.54 -2.07
CA SER A 80 12.64 -24.53 -1.05
C SER A 80 12.20 -23.20 -1.67
N PHE A 81 11.21 -22.58 -1.05
CA PHE A 81 10.71 -21.24 -1.36
C PHE A 81 10.89 -20.36 -0.13
N GLY A 82 11.65 -19.28 -0.25
CA GLY A 82 11.90 -18.33 0.84
C GLY A 82 12.17 -16.93 0.28
N ASP A 83 12.80 -16.06 1.08
CA ASP A 83 12.96 -14.63 0.74
C ASP A 83 13.53 -14.39 -0.66
N GLY A 84 14.62 -15.07 -1.01
CA GLY A 84 15.23 -14.92 -2.33
C GLY A 84 14.28 -15.28 -3.48
N THR A 85 13.52 -16.38 -3.34
CA THR A 85 12.57 -16.80 -4.37
C THR A 85 11.41 -15.82 -4.51
N ILE A 86 10.89 -15.33 -3.39
CA ILE A 86 9.78 -14.36 -3.39
C ILE A 86 10.25 -13.00 -3.92
N ALA A 87 11.45 -12.56 -3.55
CA ALA A 87 12.03 -11.31 -4.05
C ALA A 87 12.21 -11.36 -5.57
N SER A 88 12.81 -12.44 -6.09
CA SER A 88 12.94 -12.63 -7.54
C SER A 88 11.57 -12.60 -8.24
N LEU A 89 10.57 -13.24 -7.64
CA LEU A 89 9.22 -13.27 -8.19
C LEU A 89 8.54 -11.89 -8.20
N VAL A 90 8.59 -11.16 -7.09
CA VAL A 90 7.95 -9.84 -6.97
C VAL A 90 8.65 -8.82 -7.87
N SER A 91 9.96 -8.94 -8.07
CA SER A 91 10.76 -8.03 -8.92
C SER A 91 10.53 -8.22 -10.42
N ALA A 92 10.02 -9.37 -10.87
CA ALA A 92 9.78 -9.64 -12.28
C ALA A 92 8.74 -8.68 -12.88
N LYS A 93 8.93 -8.28 -14.15
CA LYS A 93 8.03 -7.33 -14.82
C LYS A 93 6.65 -7.95 -15.07
N LYS A 94 5.62 -7.12 -15.24
CA LYS A 94 4.22 -7.56 -15.47
C LYS A 94 4.06 -8.50 -16.68
N GLU A 95 4.81 -8.25 -17.75
CA GLU A 95 4.82 -9.06 -18.98
C GLU A 95 5.57 -10.39 -18.82
N GLU A 96 6.51 -10.44 -17.88
CA GLU A 96 7.22 -11.66 -17.50
C GLU A 96 6.36 -12.55 -16.60
N ALA A 97 5.41 -11.97 -15.85
CA ALA A 97 4.56 -12.73 -14.94
C ALA A 97 3.69 -13.79 -15.63
N ALA A 98 3.19 -13.53 -16.85
CA ALA A 98 2.41 -14.50 -17.62
C ALA A 98 3.29 -15.60 -18.23
N LYS A 99 4.46 -15.22 -18.76
CA LYS A 99 5.47 -16.19 -19.24
C LYS A 99 5.95 -17.08 -18.11
N TRP A 100 6.13 -16.48 -16.93
CA TRP A 100 6.51 -17.14 -15.71
C TRP A 100 5.42 -18.07 -15.18
N ALA A 101 4.14 -17.69 -15.24
CA ALA A 101 3.03 -18.58 -14.87
C ALA A 101 3.02 -19.86 -15.72
N SER A 102 3.24 -19.73 -17.03
CA SER A 102 3.36 -20.87 -17.94
C SER A 102 4.61 -21.70 -17.66
N ALA A 103 5.76 -21.06 -17.41
CA ALA A 103 7.00 -21.75 -17.03
C ALA A 103 6.82 -22.52 -15.71
N LEU A 104 6.16 -21.93 -14.72
CA LEU A 104 5.87 -22.61 -13.45
C LEU A 104 5.06 -23.88 -13.64
N THR A 105 4.01 -23.84 -14.48
CA THR A 105 3.20 -25.04 -14.73
C THR A 105 3.97 -26.17 -15.41
N LYS A 106 5.03 -25.81 -16.15
CA LYS A 106 5.91 -26.75 -16.86
C LYS A 106 7.00 -27.31 -15.95
N ASP A 107 7.63 -26.44 -15.16
CA ASP A 107 8.86 -26.76 -14.42
C ASP A 107 8.60 -27.26 -12.99
N LEU A 108 7.42 -26.97 -12.42
CA LEU A 108 7.04 -27.42 -11.08
C LEU A 108 6.02 -28.56 -11.11
N THR A 109 6.19 -29.47 -10.16
CA THR A 109 5.16 -30.47 -9.82
C THR A 109 3.97 -29.78 -9.14
N SER A 110 2.80 -30.43 -9.11
CA SER A 110 1.61 -29.88 -8.44
C SER A 110 1.90 -29.59 -6.97
N LEU A 111 2.66 -30.47 -6.32
CA LEU A 111 3.09 -30.33 -4.93
C LEU A 111 4.02 -29.13 -4.73
N GLN A 112 5.00 -28.93 -5.62
CA GLN A 112 5.90 -27.78 -5.57
C GLN A 112 5.15 -26.47 -5.80
N LEU A 113 4.19 -26.45 -6.72
CA LEU A 113 3.36 -25.27 -6.98
C LEU A 113 2.46 -24.94 -5.80
N ARG A 114 1.91 -25.95 -5.11
CA ARG A 114 1.18 -25.79 -3.85
C ARG A 114 2.06 -25.19 -2.75
N GLY A 115 3.31 -25.65 -2.63
CA GLY A 115 4.28 -25.09 -1.68
C GLY A 115 4.60 -23.62 -1.96
N LEU A 116 4.83 -23.26 -3.22
CA LEU A 116 5.04 -21.86 -3.62
C LEU A 116 3.82 -20.98 -3.35
N GLN A 117 2.62 -21.49 -3.66
CA GLN A 117 1.37 -20.79 -3.36
C GLN A 117 1.21 -20.54 -1.87
N HIS A 118 1.50 -21.54 -1.03
CA HIS A 118 1.45 -21.41 0.41
C HIS A 118 2.42 -20.33 0.89
N GLU A 119 3.68 -20.36 0.47
CA GLU A 119 4.68 -19.36 0.87
C GLU A 119 4.23 -17.94 0.47
N LEU A 120 3.75 -17.75 -0.76
CA LEU A 120 3.22 -16.45 -1.21
C LEU A 120 2.03 -15.97 -0.38
N GLY A 121 1.11 -16.87 -0.05
CA GLY A 121 -0.04 -16.57 0.80
C GLY A 121 0.41 -16.09 2.18
N GLN A 122 1.39 -16.77 2.79
CA GLN A 122 1.94 -16.36 4.08
C GLN A 122 2.62 -14.99 4.02
N ARG A 123 3.40 -14.72 2.96
CA ARG A 123 4.01 -13.40 2.77
C ARG A 123 2.98 -12.29 2.59
N LEU A 124 1.88 -12.59 1.90
CA LEU A 124 0.80 -11.63 1.69
C LEU A 124 0.13 -11.24 3.00
N ILE A 125 -0.12 -12.22 3.87
CA ILE A 125 -0.68 -11.97 5.20
C ILE A 125 0.30 -11.15 6.04
N GLN A 126 1.58 -11.54 6.07
CA GLN A 126 2.61 -10.85 6.84
C GLN A 126 2.75 -9.38 6.42
N ILE A 127 2.87 -9.10 5.12
CA ILE A 127 3.02 -7.71 4.65
C ILE A 127 1.75 -6.90 4.89
N SER A 128 0.56 -7.51 4.77
CA SER A 128 -0.70 -6.83 5.07
C SER A 128 -0.80 -6.45 6.55
N GLN A 129 -0.47 -7.37 7.46
CA GLN A 129 -0.47 -7.09 8.90
C GLN A 129 0.54 -6.01 9.26
N LEU A 130 1.76 -6.10 8.70
CA LEU A 130 2.78 -5.09 8.89
C LEU A 130 2.31 -3.73 8.35
N TYR A 131 1.65 -3.70 7.19
CA TYR A 131 1.14 -2.47 6.58
C TYR A 131 0.12 -1.80 7.49
N THR A 132 -0.88 -2.54 7.96
CA THR A 132 -1.88 -2.03 8.90
C THR A 132 -1.22 -1.50 10.17
N SER A 133 -0.28 -2.25 10.77
CA SER A 133 0.43 -1.82 11.96
C SER A 133 1.20 -0.50 11.76
N ARG A 134 1.92 -0.37 10.64
CA ARG A 134 2.66 0.87 10.30
C ARG A 134 1.74 2.02 9.96
N HIS A 135 0.60 1.75 9.34
CA HIS A 135 -0.40 2.75 9.02
C HIS A 135 -1.03 3.30 10.29
N ASP A 136 -1.37 2.43 11.24
CA ASP A 136 -1.89 2.83 12.56
C ASP A 136 -0.86 3.64 13.35
N GLU A 137 0.42 3.27 13.26
CA GLU A 137 1.51 4.04 13.85
C GLU A 137 1.60 5.46 13.26
N LEU A 138 1.62 5.58 11.93
CA LEU A 138 1.64 6.87 11.26
C LEU A 138 0.42 7.72 11.65
N LYS A 139 -0.76 7.10 11.70
CA LYS A 139 -2.00 7.76 12.10
C LYS A 139 -1.90 8.31 13.53
N LYS A 140 -1.41 7.52 14.49
CA LYS A 140 -1.20 8.00 15.87
C LYS A 140 -0.26 9.19 15.95
N ILE A 141 0.86 9.16 15.22
CA ILE A 141 1.79 10.29 15.18
C ILE A 141 1.11 11.51 14.56
N SER A 142 0.40 11.34 13.45
CA SER A 142 -0.34 12.42 12.79
C SER A 142 -1.38 13.05 13.73
N ASP A 143 -2.10 12.23 14.48
CA ASP A 143 -3.12 12.69 15.44
C ASP A 143 -2.49 13.49 16.57
N GLN A 144 -1.39 12.99 17.12
CA GLN A 144 -0.62 13.68 18.15
C GLN A 144 -0.18 15.07 17.65
N LEU A 145 0.38 15.15 16.45
CA LEU A 145 0.79 16.43 15.83
C LEU A 145 -0.40 17.36 15.56
N ASN A 146 -1.57 16.81 15.23
CA ASN A 146 -2.79 17.61 15.03
C ASN A 146 -3.30 18.19 16.36
N PHE A 147 -3.30 17.41 17.45
CA PHE A 147 -3.66 17.92 18.77
C PHE A 147 -2.66 18.98 19.26
N GLU A 148 -1.36 18.73 19.09
CA GLU A 148 -0.29 19.69 19.43
C GLU A 148 -0.44 21.01 18.64
N PHE A 149 -0.84 20.95 17.37
CA PHE A 149 -1.12 22.14 16.55
C PHE A 149 -2.26 23.01 17.13
N PHE A 150 -3.27 22.38 17.74
CA PHE A 150 -4.33 23.09 18.46
C PHE A 150 -3.96 23.46 19.91
N GLY A 151 -2.75 23.12 20.36
CA GLY A 151 -2.28 23.34 21.72
C GLY A 151 -2.96 22.43 22.74
N LEU A 152 -3.38 21.24 22.30
CA LEU A 152 -4.08 20.25 23.09
C LEU A 152 -3.19 19.03 23.31
N ASP A 153 -3.37 18.37 24.45
CA ASP A 153 -2.71 17.09 24.74
C ASP A 153 -3.55 15.93 24.20
N SER A 154 -2.94 15.08 23.37
CA SER A 154 -3.62 13.99 22.67
C SER A 154 -4.24 12.93 23.60
N GLY A 155 -3.79 12.83 24.86
CA GLY A 155 -4.30 11.86 25.83
C GLY A 155 -5.46 12.36 26.69
N THR A 156 -5.61 13.68 26.84
CA THR A 156 -6.59 14.30 27.77
C THR A 156 -7.62 15.19 27.09
N ALA A 157 -7.38 15.60 25.84
CA ALA A 157 -8.27 16.52 25.12
C ALA A 157 -9.65 15.92 24.85
N THR A 158 -10.69 16.67 25.18
CA THR A 158 -12.07 16.31 24.84
C THR A 158 -12.48 16.93 23.50
N ALA A 159 -13.54 16.41 22.88
CA ALA A 159 -14.08 16.99 21.65
C ALA A 159 -14.48 18.47 21.81
N ARG A 160 -14.97 18.85 23.00
CA ARG A 160 -15.29 20.25 23.31
C ARG A 160 -14.04 21.14 23.33
N ASP A 161 -12.92 20.61 23.82
CA ASP A 161 -11.65 21.34 23.84
C ASP A 161 -11.11 21.55 22.43
N LEU A 162 -11.25 20.52 21.57
CA LEU A 162 -10.93 20.62 20.14
C LEU A 162 -11.77 21.68 19.43
N ASP A 163 -13.10 21.68 19.61
CA ASP A 163 -14.00 22.68 19.02
C ASP A 163 -13.66 24.09 19.50
N ASN A 164 -13.39 24.26 20.79
CA ASN A 164 -13.01 25.54 21.36
C ASN A 164 -11.66 26.04 20.84
N ALA A 165 -10.65 25.16 20.74
CA ALA A 165 -9.34 25.49 20.21
C ALA A 165 -9.43 25.87 18.73
N TYR A 166 -10.19 25.10 17.94
CA TYR A 166 -10.45 25.39 16.54
C TYR A 166 -11.11 26.76 16.36
N ARG A 167 -12.21 27.06 17.07
CA ARG A 167 -12.91 28.36 16.99
C ARG A 167 -11.99 29.54 17.35
N LYS A 168 -11.14 29.38 18.36
CA LYS A 168 -10.15 30.40 18.75
C LYS A 168 -9.09 30.60 17.66
N LEU A 169 -8.55 29.51 17.13
CA LEU A 169 -7.50 29.53 16.11
C LEU A 169 -8.02 30.07 14.77
N ALA A 170 -9.22 29.66 14.36
CA ALA A 170 -9.87 30.13 13.14
C ALA A 170 -10.08 31.64 13.14
N LYS A 171 -10.54 32.23 14.26
CA LYS A 171 -10.70 33.69 14.38
C LYS A 171 -9.37 34.45 14.26
N ARG A 172 -8.25 33.82 14.62
CA ARG A 172 -6.90 34.39 14.55
C ARG A 172 -6.28 34.22 13.17
N MET A 173 -6.49 33.07 12.53
CA MET A 173 -5.93 32.72 11.22
C MET A 173 -6.83 33.08 10.04
N HIS A 174 -8.00 33.69 10.27
CA HIS A 174 -8.95 34.05 9.22
C HIS A 174 -8.27 34.87 8.11
N PRO A 175 -8.43 34.52 6.82
CA PRO A 175 -7.71 35.15 5.73
C PRO A 175 -7.94 36.66 5.65
N ASP A 176 -9.17 37.12 5.91
CA ASP A 176 -9.52 38.56 5.94
C ASP A 176 -8.64 39.37 6.92
N LYS A 177 -8.40 38.83 8.13
CA LYS A 177 -7.56 39.48 9.14
C LYS A 177 -6.07 39.35 8.88
N ASN A 178 -5.68 38.47 7.97
CA ASN A 178 -4.30 38.16 7.62
C ASN A 178 -3.95 38.62 6.19
N GLY A 179 -4.59 39.72 5.74
CA GLY A 179 -4.25 40.39 4.49
C GLY A 179 -4.79 39.71 3.22
N GLY A 180 -5.65 38.69 3.35
CA GLY A 180 -6.32 38.03 2.22
C GLY A 180 -5.38 37.27 1.27
N THR A 181 -4.13 37.05 1.65
CA THR A 181 -3.13 36.40 0.79
C THR A 181 -3.43 34.93 0.55
N GLU A 182 -2.94 34.38 -0.57
CA GLU A 182 -3.07 32.95 -0.87
C GLU A 182 -2.40 32.07 0.21
N GLU A 183 -1.30 32.52 0.81
CA GLU A 183 -0.67 31.82 1.93
C GLU A 183 -1.58 31.73 3.16
N ALA A 184 -2.32 32.79 3.48
CA ALA A 184 -3.25 32.79 4.60
C ALA A 184 -4.42 31.83 4.35
N LYS A 185 -4.94 31.77 3.11
CA LYS A 185 -5.96 30.80 2.69
C LYS A 185 -5.46 29.36 2.83
N ILE A 186 -4.25 29.07 2.35
CA ILE A 186 -3.65 27.73 2.44
C ILE A 186 -3.49 27.31 3.91
N LYS A 187 -2.97 28.20 4.78
CA LYS A 187 -2.79 27.91 6.21
C LYS A 187 -4.13 27.69 6.93
N PHE A 188 -5.15 28.47 6.59
CA PHE A 188 -6.50 28.30 7.15
C PHE A 188 -7.13 26.98 6.70
N GLN A 189 -6.97 26.62 5.43
CA GLN A 189 -7.45 25.36 4.87
C GLN A 189 -6.76 24.15 5.53
N GLN A 190 -5.43 24.19 5.69
CA GLN A 190 -4.68 23.17 6.42
C GLN A 190 -5.14 23.02 7.88
N MET A 191 -5.45 24.12 8.57
CA MET A 191 -6.03 24.08 9.92
C MET A 191 -7.40 23.39 9.91
N LYS A 192 -8.26 23.68 8.91
CA LYS A 192 -9.58 23.05 8.78
C LYS A 192 -9.46 21.54 8.55
N GLU A 193 -8.58 21.10 7.64
CA GLU A 193 -8.33 19.68 7.36
C GLU A 193 -7.92 18.92 8.62
N ARG A 194 -7.00 19.47 9.42
CA ARG A 194 -6.58 18.85 10.69
C ARG A 194 -7.73 18.70 11.69
N TYR A 195 -8.66 19.66 11.73
CA TYR A 195 -9.83 19.59 12.61
C TYR A 195 -10.78 18.47 12.17
N GLU A 196 -11.09 18.38 10.87
CA GLU A 196 -11.97 17.33 10.34
C GLU A 196 -11.35 15.92 10.56
N ASP A 197 -10.04 15.77 10.35
CA ASP A 197 -9.31 14.51 10.59
C ASP A 197 -9.39 14.02 12.05
N LEU A 198 -9.44 14.96 13.00
CA LEU A 198 -9.62 14.66 14.42
C LEU A 198 -11.09 14.38 14.75
N LYS A 199 -12.03 15.09 14.13
CA LYS A 199 -13.48 14.98 14.38
C LYS A 199 -14.10 13.68 13.84
N VAL A 200 -13.64 13.16 12.70
CA VAL A 200 -14.13 11.91 12.09
C VAL A 200 -13.86 10.67 12.97
N LYS A 201 -13.02 10.79 14.01
CA LYS A 201 -12.79 9.68 14.95
C LYS A 201 -14.01 9.49 15.86
N PRO A 202 -14.35 8.24 16.23
CA PRO A 202 -15.54 7.91 17.03
C PRO A 202 -15.49 8.37 18.51
N GLY A 203 -14.81 9.47 18.81
CA GLY A 203 -14.88 10.23 20.06
C GLY A 203 -15.31 11.70 19.89
N GLY A 204 -15.57 12.17 18.66
CA GLY A 204 -16.14 13.49 18.39
C GLY A 204 -17.65 13.42 18.14
N PRO A 205 -18.49 14.28 18.76
CA PRO A 205 -19.90 14.34 18.44
C PRO A 205 -20.11 14.88 17.01
N PRO A 206 -21.18 14.47 16.32
CA PRO A 206 -21.55 15.05 15.04
C PRO A 206 -22.04 16.48 15.30
N THR A 207 -21.24 17.48 14.97
CA THR A 207 -21.71 18.88 14.97
C THR A 207 -22.03 19.30 13.54
N GLU A 208 -23.33 19.50 13.31
CA GLU A 208 -24.00 20.01 12.09
C GLU A 208 -23.74 21.53 11.85
N GLU A 209 -22.83 22.17 12.59
CA GLU A 209 -22.62 23.63 12.53
C GLU A 209 -21.59 24.10 11.47
N ALA A 210 -21.06 23.20 10.63
CA ALA A 210 -20.01 23.55 9.67
C ALA A 210 -20.54 24.14 8.34
N GLU A 211 -21.84 24.09 8.07
CA GLU A 211 -22.43 24.63 6.83
C GLU A 211 -22.74 26.15 6.88
N GLN A 212 -22.80 26.77 8.05
CA GLN A 212 -23.21 28.19 8.15
C GLN A 212 -22.08 29.21 7.94
N ALA A 213 -20.88 28.79 7.54
CA ALA A 213 -19.77 29.71 7.24
C ALA A 213 -19.60 30.00 5.74
N GLN A 214 -20.47 29.48 4.87
CA GLN A 214 -20.31 29.58 3.42
C GLN A 214 -21.29 30.55 2.72
N GLU A 215 -22.29 31.09 3.43
CA GLU A 215 -23.21 32.11 2.89
C GLU A 215 -23.04 33.46 3.61
N GLY A 216 -22.02 34.21 3.20
CA GLY A 216 -21.83 35.61 3.60
C GLY A 216 -21.08 36.44 2.56
N ALA A 217 -20.93 35.90 1.34
CA ALA A 217 -20.25 36.53 0.23
C ALA A 217 -21.23 36.66 -0.96
N ALA A 218 -22.23 37.50 -0.80
CA ALA A 218 -22.95 38.08 -1.92
C ALA A 218 -23.13 39.58 -1.66
N GLU A 219 -22.86 40.33 -2.71
CA GLU A 219 -22.61 41.76 -2.81
C GLU A 219 -23.76 42.64 -2.31
N THR A 220 -23.43 43.83 -1.80
CA THR A 220 -24.19 45.05 -2.15
C THR A 220 -23.27 46.27 -2.18
N PRO A 221 -23.40 47.10 -3.22
CA PRO A 221 -23.28 48.53 -3.04
C PRO A 221 -24.60 49.23 -3.40
N LYS A 222 -24.95 50.23 -2.57
CA LYS A 222 -25.43 51.58 -2.92
C LYS A 222 -26.73 52.04 -2.22
N GLU A 223 -26.60 53.28 -1.77
CA GLU A 223 -27.51 54.21 -1.11
C GLU A 223 -28.90 54.46 -1.75
N LYS A 224 -29.80 54.89 -0.85
CA LYS A 224 -30.90 55.89 -0.97
C LYS A 224 -32.22 55.48 -1.65
N GLY A 225 -33.31 55.72 -0.91
CA GLY A 225 -34.55 56.26 -1.49
C GLY A 225 -35.89 55.64 -1.05
N ALA A 226 -36.42 56.12 0.08
CA ALA A 226 -37.83 56.44 0.37
C ALA A 226 -39.03 55.74 -0.33
N LYS A 227 -39.96 55.27 0.53
CA LYS A 227 -41.43 55.54 0.58
C LYS A 227 -42.43 54.51 -0.01
N GLY A 228 -43.43 54.19 0.83
CA GLY A 228 -44.82 53.79 0.48
C GLY A 228 -45.10 52.28 0.52
N GLN A 229 -45.96 51.77 1.43
CA GLN A 229 -47.41 51.50 1.26
C GLN A 229 -47.70 50.44 0.16
N ASP A 230 -48.59 49.45 0.24
CA ASP A 230 -49.71 49.05 1.12
C ASP A 230 -50.24 47.69 0.55
N LYS A 231 -50.85 46.85 1.40
CA LYS A 231 -51.90 45.83 1.13
C LYS A 231 -51.77 44.58 0.22
N GLY A 232 -52.38 43.51 0.74
CA GLY A 232 -53.31 42.57 0.06
C GLY A 232 -52.67 41.23 -0.38
N ALA A 233 -53.04 40.07 0.18
CA ALA A 233 -54.22 39.23 -0.12
C ALA A 233 -54.17 38.65 -1.57
N GLU A 234 -54.51 37.43 -1.93
CA GLU A 234 -54.97 36.14 -1.36
C GLU A 234 -55.18 35.24 -2.61
N GLY A 235 -54.98 33.91 -2.51
CA GLY A 235 -55.45 32.90 -3.50
C GLY A 235 -54.74 32.87 -4.86
N GLY A 236 -54.57 31.76 -5.58
CA GLY A 236 -55.21 30.45 -5.54
C GLY A 236 -55.57 30.04 -6.99
N GLY A 237 -55.14 28.86 -7.44
CA GLY A 237 -55.85 28.07 -8.45
C GLY A 237 -55.39 28.12 -9.93
N ALA A 238 -54.89 26.96 -10.38
CA ALA A 238 -55.25 26.22 -11.60
C ALA A 238 -54.90 26.74 -13.03
N SER A 239 -54.14 25.88 -13.73
CA SER A 239 -54.09 25.55 -15.18
C SER A 239 -55.47 25.55 -15.89
N PRO A 240 -55.58 25.55 -17.25
CA PRO A 240 -54.82 24.68 -18.19
C PRO A 240 -54.53 25.22 -19.62
N GLU A 241 -53.80 24.38 -20.39
CA GLU A 241 -53.90 24.03 -21.83
C GLU A 241 -54.09 25.13 -22.90
N GLU A 242 -53.81 24.98 -24.19
CA GLU A 242 -52.91 24.23 -25.09
C GLU A 242 -53.25 24.84 -26.48
N GLU A 243 -52.39 24.68 -27.51
CA GLU A 243 -52.72 24.55 -28.94
C GLU A 243 -51.91 25.42 -29.93
N GLY A 244 -51.53 24.78 -31.05
CA GLY A 244 -51.12 25.37 -32.33
C GLY A 244 -49.67 25.02 -32.72
N GLU A 245 -49.41 23.90 -33.43
CA GLU A 245 -49.33 23.78 -34.91
C GLU A 245 -48.35 24.80 -35.57
N ALA A 246 -47.46 24.50 -36.53
CA ALA A 246 -47.23 23.37 -37.42
C ALA A 246 -45.90 23.54 -38.20
N SER A 247 -45.56 22.50 -38.98
CA SER A 247 -44.95 22.54 -40.33
C SER A 247 -43.42 22.46 -40.52
N ALA A 248 -42.98 21.23 -40.84
CA ALA A 248 -42.14 20.80 -41.98
C ALA A 248 -41.15 21.76 -42.67
N LYS A 249 -39.89 21.33 -42.86
CA LYS A 249 -39.38 20.72 -44.12
C LYS A 249 -37.83 20.60 -44.10
N ALA A 250 -37.35 19.51 -44.69
CA ALA A 250 -35.97 19.05 -44.84
C ALA A 250 -35.02 19.94 -45.65
N THR A 251 -33.70 19.81 -45.40
CA THR A 251 -32.62 19.72 -46.41
C THR A 251 -31.31 19.22 -45.80
N GLU A 252 -30.50 18.58 -46.64
CA GLU A 252 -29.29 17.78 -46.44
C GLU A 252 -27.99 18.56 -46.16
N GLU A 253 -26.97 17.81 -45.67
CA GLU A 253 -25.51 17.92 -45.92
C GLU A 253 -24.77 19.20 -45.44
N ALA A 254 -23.56 19.20 -44.87
CA ALA A 254 -22.49 18.23 -44.67
C ALA A 254 -21.50 18.74 -43.56
N GLU A 255 -20.52 17.89 -43.26
CA GLU A 255 -19.17 18.22 -42.73
C GLU A 255 -18.94 18.38 -41.21
N ASP A 256 -18.36 17.30 -40.67
CA ASP A 256 -17.02 17.24 -40.05
C ASP A 256 -16.83 17.68 -38.58
N GLY A 257 -16.20 16.80 -37.79
CA GLY A 257 -15.77 17.10 -36.42
C GLY A 257 -15.96 15.98 -35.40
N GLU A 258 -14.99 15.08 -35.36
CA GLU A 258 -14.79 14.04 -34.34
C GLU A 258 -14.93 14.54 -32.88
N ARG A 259 -15.68 13.81 -32.04
CA ARG A 259 -15.25 13.56 -30.64
C ARG A 259 -15.96 12.34 -30.04
N GLU A 260 -15.21 11.25 -29.95
CA GLU A 260 -15.52 10.05 -29.19
C GLU A 260 -15.63 10.37 -27.68
N HIS A 261 -16.73 9.97 -27.05
CA HIS A 261 -16.79 9.59 -25.63
C HIS A 261 -18.18 9.00 -25.33
N SER A 262 -18.31 7.67 -25.22
CA SER A 262 -19.25 7.00 -24.30
C SER A 262 -19.26 5.48 -24.50
N GLU A 263 -18.23 4.78 -24.04
CA GLU A 263 -18.36 3.35 -23.68
C GLU A 263 -17.49 3.03 -22.47
N GLU A 264 -17.93 3.43 -21.26
CA GLU A 264 -17.40 2.86 -20.03
C GLU A 264 -18.47 2.66 -18.95
N GLU A 265 -19.60 2.06 -19.32
CA GLU A 265 -20.55 1.49 -18.36
C GLU A 265 -20.99 0.09 -18.81
N GLY A 266 -20.06 -0.87 -18.80
CA GLY A 266 -20.33 -2.22 -19.29
C GLY A 266 -19.41 -3.34 -18.82
N LYS A 267 -18.56 -3.13 -17.80
CA LYS A 267 -17.61 -4.15 -17.30
C LYS A 267 -17.66 -4.37 -15.79
N ALA A 268 -18.85 -4.39 -15.21
CA ALA A 268 -19.06 -4.78 -13.82
C ALA A 268 -20.01 -5.99 -13.68
N LYS A 269 -19.81 -7.07 -14.46
CA LYS A 269 -20.53 -8.36 -14.24
C LYS A 269 -19.91 -9.54 -15.00
N LYS A 270 -18.66 -9.92 -14.68
CA LYS A 270 -18.10 -11.24 -15.06
C LYS A 270 -16.84 -11.63 -14.25
N GLN A 271 -16.95 -11.64 -12.93
CA GLN A 271 -15.99 -12.33 -12.06
C GLN A 271 -16.73 -13.15 -11.00
N ALA A 272 -17.59 -14.06 -11.46
CA ALA A 272 -18.11 -15.14 -10.64
C ALA A 272 -17.60 -16.46 -11.25
N GLY A 273 -16.86 -17.24 -10.46
CA GLY A 273 -16.58 -18.65 -10.76
C GLY A 273 -15.35 -18.95 -11.62
N SER A 274 -14.15 -18.53 -11.20
CA SER A 274 -12.95 -19.34 -11.47
C SER A 274 -12.60 -19.99 -10.14
N GLY A 275 -13.29 -21.09 -9.80
CA GLY A 275 -13.05 -21.83 -8.57
C GLY A 275 -11.56 -22.16 -8.43
N TYR A 276 -11.01 -21.91 -7.24
CA TYR A 276 -9.68 -22.40 -6.92
C TYR A 276 -9.76 -23.92 -6.79
N ASP A 277 -8.94 -24.62 -7.55
CA ASP A 277 -8.81 -26.07 -7.47
C ASP A 277 -7.36 -26.41 -7.09
N PRO A 278 -7.11 -26.95 -5.88
CA PRO A 278 -5.77 -27.32 -5.43
C PRO A 278 -5.17 -28.50 -6.19
N SER A 279 -5.97 -29.23 -6.98
CA SER A 279 -5.51 -30.33 -7.83
C SER A 279 -5.15 -29.86 -9.24
N ASP A 280 -5.68 -28.72 -9.70
CA ASP A 280 -5.38 -28.14 -11.00
C ASP A 280 -4.16 -27.20 -10.97
N LYS A 281 -3.11 -27.59 -11.69
CA LYS A 281 -1.90 -26.77 -11.84
C LYS A 281 -2.19 -25.40 -12.44
N LYS A 282 -3.12 -25.27 -13.39
CA LYS A 282 -3.42 -23.99 -14.02
C LYS A 282 -4.09 -23.04 -13.03
N SER A 283 -5.05 -23.54 -12.25
CA SER A 283 -5.70 -22.81 -11.16
C SER A 283 -4.68 -22.32 -10.13
N MET A 284 -3.77 -23.19 -9.66
CA MET A 284 -2.70 -22.81 -8.73
C MET A 284 -1.74 -21.76 -9.32
N ALA A 285 -1.29 -21.93 -10.58
CA ALA A 285 -0.40 -20.97 -11.21
C ALA A 285 -1.04 -19.59 -11.34
N LYS A 286 -2.32 -19.54 -11.68
CA LYS A 286 -3.10 -18.29 -11.72
C LYS A 286 -3.16 -17.62 -10.35
N MET A 287 -3.34 -18.39 -9.27
CA MET A 287 -3.33 -17.87 -7.89
C MET A 287 -1.95 -17.36 -7.49
N VAL A 288 -0.88 -18.10 -7.81
CA VAL A 288 0.50 -17.67 -7.57
C VAL A 288 0.79 -16.33 -8.28
N SER A 289 0.41 -16.18 -9.55
CA SER A 289 0.55 -14.92 -10.28
C SER A 289 -0.26 -13.78 -9.65
N LYS A 290 -1.49 -14.07 -9.17
CA LYS A 290 -2.33 -13.10 -8.47
C LYS A 290 -1.65 -12.63 -7.17
N TYR A 291 -1.17 -13.55 -6.34
CA TYR A 291 -0.50 -13.22 -5.08
C TYR A 291 0.80 -12.46 -5.32
N ALA A 292 1.62 -12.86 -6.31
CA ALA A 292 2.83 -12.12 -6.68
C ALA A 292 2.53 -10.67 -7.06
N LYS A 293 1.45 -10.43 -7.83
CA LYS A 293 1.00 -9.08 -8.16
C LYS A 293 0.59 -8.30 -6.91
N GLN A 294 -0.25 -8.89 -6.06
CA GLN A 294 -0.71 -8.22 -4.84
C GLN A 294 0.45 -7.90 -3.87
N LEU A 295 1.43 -8.80 -3.75
CA LEU A 295 2.65 -8.54 -2.99
C LEU A 295 3.42 -7.35 -3.54
N ARG A 296 3.61 -7.27 -4.86
CA ARG A 296 4.27 -6.12 -5.49
C ARG A 296 3.55 -4.81 -5.19
N ASP A 297 2.22 -4.80 -5.38
CA ASP A 297 1.39 -3.64 -5.14
C ASP A 297 1.47 -3.22 -3.65
N MET A 298 1.43 -4.15 -2.70
CA MET A 298 1.57 -3.84 -1.27
C MET A 298 2.98 -3.40 -0.89
N SER A 299 4.03 -4.00 -1.45
CA SER A 299 5.42 -3.58 -1.19
C SER A 299 5.63 -2.13 -1.62
N SER A 300 5.14 -1.73 -2.80
CA SER A 300 5.22 -0.33 -3.24
C SER A 300 4.47 0.63 -2.31
N ARG A 301 3.27 0.27 -1.85
CA ARG A 301 2.51 1.08 -0.87
C ARG A 301 3.23 1.17 0.48
N MET A 302 3.83 0.06 0.93
CA MET A 302 4.63 0.00 2.15
C MET A 302 5.84 0.94 2.07
N GLU A 303 6.54 1.00 0.93
CA GLU A 303 7.68 1.92 0.76
C GLU A 303 7.27 3.39 0.91
N VAL A 304 6.12 3.77 0.34
CA VAL A 304 5.57 5.13 0.49
C VAL A 304 5.24 5.40 1.95
N LEU A 305 4.50 4.49 2.59
CA LEU A 305 4.10 4.59 3.99
C LEU A 305 5.32 4.73 4.93
N MET A 306 6.36 3.92 4.71
CA MET A 306 7.60 3.98 5.52
C MET A 306 8.35 5.30 5.34
N LYS A 307 8.32 5.92 4.14
CA LYS A 307 8.88 7.26 3.91
C LYS A 307 8.10 8.33 4.68
N GLU A 308 6.78 8.25 4.68
CA GLU A 308 5.91 9.16 5.44
C GLU A 308 6.12 9.02 6.94
N LEU A 309 6.17 7.79 7.44
CA LEU A 309 6.43 7.48 8.84
C LEU A 309 7.80 8.01 9.29
N LYS A 310 8.83 7.84 8.46
CA LYS A 310 10.16 8.42 8.72
C LYS A 310 10.09 9.95 8.82
N LYS A 311 9.41 10.61 7.87
CA LYS A 311 9.24 12.08 7.88
C LYS A 311 8.51 12.54 9.14
N ALA A 312 7.39 11.89 9.48
CA ALA A 312 6.60 12.21 10.67
C ALA A 312 7.42 12.07 11.96
N ARG A 313 8.14 10.95 12.14
CA ARG A 313 9.03 10.76 13.30
C ARG A 313 10.12 11.82 13.37
N THR A 314 10.75 12.18 12.24
CA THR A 314 11.78 13.23 12.24
C THR A 314 11.23 14.61 12.55
N TYR A 315 9.95 14.87 12.25
CA TYR A 315 9.29 16.10 12.64
C TYR A 315 9.04 16.15 14.15
N THR A 316 8.50 15.07 14.72
CA THR A 316 8.28 14.95 16.18
C THR A 316 9.58 15.03 16.98
N GLN A 317 10.70 14.50 16.48
CA GLN A 317 12.00 14.60 17.15
C GLN A 317 12.63 16.01 17.14
N ARG A 318 12.16 16.91 16.28
CA ARG A 318 12.70 18.27 16.14
C ARG A 318 11.91 19.32 16.91
N GLN A 319 10.67 19.00 17.32
CA GLN A 319 9.86 19.82 18.22
C GLN A 319 10.30 19.58 19.67
#